data_AF-A0A010RI64-F1
#
_entry.id   AF-A0A010RI64-F1
#
_cell.length_a   1.000
_cell.length_b   1.000
_cell.length_c   1.000
_cell.angle_alpha   90.00
_cell.angle_beta   90.00
_cell.angle_gamma   90.00
#
_symmetry.space_group_name_H-M   'P 1'
#
loop_
_entity.id
_entity.type
_entity.pdbx_description
1 polymer ?
#
loop_
_entity_poly.entity_id
_entity_poly.type
_entity_poly.pdbx_seq_one_letter_code
_entity_poly.pdbx_strand_id
1 'polypeptide(L)'
;MATTNQAVKTIEAGVAKVVDAPVPALPADDYILVKTTAVAINPTDWKHVDLADKAGCVGIWVGCDYAGVVEEVGKGVTKDFKKGDRICGPVNGSNALREIDGAFAKYIAVKGDVQIKTPDNISDEEAATLGIAVTTVGQGLYQTLNLPLPTSPTTASPAPTILIYGGSTAMGISGIQYAKLSGYRVVATSSPHNFDYLTSLGADEVYDYKSPTVSEDIRKATNDELTLAWDCQSTSESAVLVAKALSSTQGGVIGTLLPVDKKVVKEVNDKVEVKMSLYYTVFGEEFGYF
;
A
#
# COMPACT_ATOMS: atom_id res chain seq x y z
N MET A 1 -7.13 12.97 30.66
CA MET A 1 -6.75 11.93 29.67
C MET A 1 -6.11 10.76 30.40
N ALA A 2 -6.11 9.56 29.81
CA ALA A 2 -5.34 8.45 30.36
C ALA A 2 -3.85 8.85 30.44
N THR A 3 -3.15 8.45 31.50
CA THR A 3 -1.71 8.70 31.65
C THR A 3 -0.86 7.50 31.22
N THR A 4 -1.50 6.33 31.07
CA THR A 4 -0.85 5.08 30.69
C THR A 4 -1.31 4.61 29.31
N ASN A 5 -0.37 4.11 28.54
CA ASN A 5 -0.50 3.56 27.21
C ASN A 5 0.18 2.19 27.16
N GLN A 6 -0.16 1.38 26.17
CA GLN A 6 0.55 0.15 25.86
C GLN A 6 0.80 0.10 24.36
N ALA A 7 2.01 -0.27 23.99
CA ALA A 7 2.47 -0.32 22.60
C ALA A 7 3.22 -1.63 22.32
N VAL A 8 3.20 -2.08 21.07
CA VAL A 8 4.10 -3.13 20.59
C VAL A 8 5.40 -2.47 20.14
N LYS A 9 6.52 -2.92 20.73
CA LYS A 9 7.86 -2.39 20.49
C LYS A 9 8.81 -3.53 20.11
N THR A 10 9.65 -3.29 19.11
CA THR A 10 10.75 -4.19 18.74
C THR A 10 11.81 -4.18 19.83
N ILE A 11 12.19 -5.35 20.35
CA ILE A 11 13.17 -5.50 21.43
C ILE A 11 14.54 -5.92 20.88
N GLU A 12 14.53 -6.79 19.88
CA GLU A 12 15.67 -7.28 19.12
C GLU A 12 15.14 -7.84 17.78
N ALA A 13 16.02 -8.13 16.82
CA ALA A 13 15.61 -8.72 15.54
C ALA A 13 14.80 -10.02 15.75
N GLY A 14 13.63 -10.08 15.12
CA GLY A 14 12.67 -11.18 15.24
C GLY A 14 11.80 -11.17 16.50
N VAL A 15 11.95 -10.18 17.39
CA VAL A 15 11.24 -10.15 18.68
C VAL A 15 10.60 -8.78 18.95
N ALA A 16 9.27 -8.76 18.99
CA ALA A 16 8.48 -7.62 19.47
C ALA A 16 7.70 -8.00 20.74
N LYS A 17 7.51 -7.04 21.65
CA LYS A 17 6.75 -7.23 22.91
C LYS A 17 5.81 -6.06 23.16
N VAL A 18 4.73 -6.35 23.89
CA VAL A 18 3.90 -5.30 24.50
C VAL A 18 4.69 -4.67 25.63
N VAL A 19 4.78 -3.34 25.64
CA VAL A 19 5.43 -2.54 26.69
C VAL A 19 4.45 -1.51 27.22
N ASP A 20 4.57 -1.17 28.49
CA ASP A 20 3.91 0.01 29.04
C ASP A 20 4.65 1.27 28.59
N ALA A 21 3.89 2.31 28.27
CA ALA A 21 4.40 3.59 27.80
C ALA A 21 3.51 4.75 28.29
N PRO A 22 3.99 6.00 28.29
CA PRO A 22 3.11 7.15 28.42
C PRO A 22 2.24 7.31 27.16
N VAL A 23 1.12 8.02 27.30
CA VAL A 23 0.39 8.55 26.12
C VAL A 23 1.34 9.52 25.39
N PRO A 24 1.53 9.39 24.07
CA PRO A 24 2.45 10.23 23.34
C PRO A 24 1.95 11.68 23.32
N ALA A 25 2.86 12.64 23.45
CA ALA A 25 2.59 14.03 23.10
C ALA A 25 2.62 14.18 21.57
N LEU A 26 1.99 15.23 21.04
CA LEU A 26 2.13 15.56 19.62
C LEU A 26 3.59 15.91 19.30
N PRO A 27 4.23 15.24 18.33
CA PRO A 27 5.62 15.54 17.98
C PRO A 27 5.77 16.88 17.25
N ALA A 28 4.71 17.36 16.59
CA ALA A 28 4.65 18.65 15.93
C ALA A 28 3.19 19.14 15.83
N ASP A 29 3.01 20.40 15.40
CA ASP A 29 1.71 21.04 15.30
C ASP A 29 0.79 20.41 14.23
N ASP A 30 1.33 19.66 13.28
CA ASP A 30 0.58 19.00 12.20
C ASP A 30 0.28 17.52 12.47
N TYR A 31 0.28 17.13 13.75
CA TYR A 31 -0.07 15.79 14.22
C TYR A 31 -1.42 15.76 14.95
N ILE A 32 -1.99 14.56 15.04
CA ILE A 32 -3.25 14.26 15.72
C ILE A 32 -2.98 13.16 16.74
N LEU A 33 -3.49 13.32 17.96
CA LEU A 33 -3.52 12.25 18.96
C LEU A 33 -4.79 11.44 18.75
N VAL A 34 -4.64 10.12 18.65
CA VAL A 34 -5.74 9.19 18.40
C VAL A 34 -5.75 8.13 19.49
N LYS A 35 -6.96 7.79 19.96
CA LYS A 35 -7.22 6.56 20.69
C LYS A 35 -7.57 5.45 19.70
N THR A 36 -6.67 4.50 19.50
CA THR A 36 -6.83 3.39 18.57
C THR A 36 -7.93 2.43 19.03
N THR A 37 -8.73 1.96 18.09
CA THR A 37 -9.81 0.98 18.30
C THR A 37 -9.59 -0.31 17.52
N ALA A 38 -8.98 -0.22 16.34
CA ALA A 38 -8.61 -1.36 15.50
C ALA A 38 -7.27 -1.10 14.78
N VAL A 39 -6.57 -2.18 14.41
CA VAL A 39 -5.32 -2.14 13.64
C VAL A 39 -5.34 -3.21 12.56
N ALA A 40 -4.62 -2.98 11.46
CA ALA A 40 -4.38 -3.98 10.43
C ALA A 40 -2.89 -4.33 10.35
N ILE A 41 -2.58 -5.54 9.91
CA ILE A 41 -1.21 -6.05 9.80
C ILE A 41 -0.78 -6.02 8.34
N ASN A 42 0.41 -5.49 8.09
CA ASN A 42 1.02 -5.39 6.78
C ASN A 42 2.32 -6.20 6.71
N PRO A 43 2.76 -6.60 5.50
CA PRO A 43 4.06 -7.23 5.33
C PRO A 43 5.23 -6.38 5.82
N THR A 44 5.09 -5.05 5.81
CA THR A 44 6.15 -4.16 6.32
C THR A 44 6.35 -4.31 7.83
N ASP A 45 5.28 -4.60 8.60
CA ASP A 45 5.36 -4.67 10.06
C ASP A 45 6.24 -5.83 10.53
N TRP A 46 6.00 -7.04 10.01
CA TRP A 46 6.84 -8.20 10.38
C TRP A 46 8.25 -8.09 9.80
N LYS A 47 8.42 -7.51 8.60
CA LYS A 47 9.75 -7.31 8.01
C LYS A 47 10.62 -6.40 8.86
N HIS A 48 10.06 -5.34 9.43
CA HIS A 48 10.79 -4.46 10.34
C HIS A 48 11.16 -5.17 11.63
N VAL A 49 10.27 -6.00 12.18
CA VAL A 49 10.59 -6.80 13.37
C VAL A 49 11.72 -7.80 13.06
N ASP A 50 11.60 -8.59 11.99
CA ASP A 50 12.56 -9.65 11.64
C ASP A 50 13.93 -9.08 11.23
N LEU A 51 13.95 -7.92 10.57
CA LEU A 51 15.16 -7.29 10.05
C LEU A 51 15.59 -6.08 10.89
N ALA A 52 15.19 -6.01 12.16
CA ALA A 52 15.33 -4.81 12.99
C ALA A 52 16.76 -4.26 13.06
N ASP A 53 17.76 -5.14 13.12
CA ASP A 53 19.18 -4.74 13.13
C ASP A 53 19.59 -4.06 11.82
N LYS A 54 19.10 -4.55 10.68
CA LYS A 54 19.33 -3.94 9.36
C LYS A 54 18.52 -2.64 9.21
N ALA A 55 17.33 -2.59 9.82
CA ALA A 55 16.44 -1.44 9.80
C ALA A 55 16.93 -0.26 10.63
N GLY A 56 17.72 -0.54 11.67
CA GLY A 56 17.93 0.40 12.76
C GLY A 56 16.66 0.67 13.56
N CYS A 57 15.74 -0.29 13.70
CA CYS A 57 14.45 -0.10 14.38
C CYS A 57 14.28 -0.91 15.68
N VAL A 58 15.37 -1.45 16.23
CA VAL A 58 15.39 -1.96 17.60
C VAL A 58 15.01 -0.83 18.56
N GLY A 59 14.06 -1.08 19.45
CA GLY A 59 13.58 -0.09 20.40
C GLY A 59 12.37 0.73 19.92
N ILE A 60 11.85 0.49 18.72
CA ILE A 60 10.84 1.35 18.09
C ILE A 60 9.47 0.68 18.08
N TRP A 61 8.40 1.50 18.15
CA TRP A 61 7.03 1.02 18.05
C TRP A 61 6.73 0.45 16.65
N VAL A 62 5.78 -0.48 16.59
CA VAL A 62 5.46 -1.25 15.38
C VAL A 62 4.05 -0.90 14.91
N GLY A 63 3.77 -1.13 13.62
CA GLY A 63 2.45 -1.08 13.04
C GLY A 63 2.24 0.13 12.15
N CYS A 64 1.63 -0.09 10.99
CA CYS A 64 1.45 0.96 10.00
C CYS A 64 -0.01 1.32 9.69
N ASP A 65 -0.99 0.59 10.22
CA ASP A 65 -2.41 0.81 9.95
C ASP A 65 -3.26 0.80 11.23
N TYR A 66 -4.19 1.75 11.31
CA TYR A 66 -5.13 1.87 12.42
C TYR A 66 -6.48 2.43 11.97
N ALA A 67 -7.48 2.23 12.83
CA ALA A 67 -8.64 3.09 12.98
C ALA A 67 -8.79 3.48 14.46
N GLY A 68 -9.39 4.63 14.71
CA GLY A 68 -9.55 5.15 16.06
C GLY A 68 -10.32 6.45 16.14
N VAL A 69 -10.33 7.02 17.35
CA VAL A 69 -11.05 8.25 17.68
C VAL A 69 -10.05 9.36 17.98
N VAL A 70 -10.26 10.54 17.38
CA VAL A 70 -9.44 11.73 17.62
C VAL A 70 -9.59 12.19 19.08
N GLU A 71 -8.46 12.34 19.77
CA GLU A 71 -8.39 12.86 21.13
C GLU A 71 -7.92 14.32 21.19
N GLU A 72 -6.99 14.70 20.33
CA GLU A 72 -6.41 16.04 20.21
C GLU A 72 -5.97 16.29 18.77
N VAL A 73 -6.15 17.51 18.26
CA VAL A 73 -5.72 17.92 16.93
C VAL A 73 -4.72 19.06 17.07
N GLY A 74 -3.54 18.89 16.50
CA GLY A 74 -2.52 19.93 16.45
C GLY A 74 -2.97 21.11 15.57
N LYS A 75 -2.54 22.32 15.94
CA LYS A 75 -2.97 23.58 15.28
C LYS A 75 -2.50 23.76 13.83
N GLY A 76 -1.56 22.94 13.37
CA GLY A 76 -1.02 22.93 12.01
C GLY A 76 -1.73 21.96 11.06
N VAL A 77 -2.66 21.15 11.56
CA VAL A 77 -3.50 20.26 10.74
C VAL A 77 -4.50 21.11 9.96
N THR A 78 -4.56 20.94 8.63
CA THR A 78 -5.40 21.76 7.75
C THR A 78 -6.72 21.10 7.37
N LYS A 79 -6.77 19.76 7.37
CA LYS A 79 -8.03 19.02 7.24
C LYS A 79 -8.92 19.27 8.45
N ASP A 80 -10.23 19.30 8.21
CA ASP A 80 -11.26 19.51 9.24
C ASP A 80 -11.40 18.29 10.17
N PHE A 81 -10.42 18.04 11.02
CA PHE A 81 -10.52 17.04 12.09
C PHE A 81 -10.86 17.70 13.42
N LYS A 82 -11.66 17.03 14.24
CA LYS A 82 -11.97 17.46 15.61
C LYS A 82 -12.01 16.28 16.57
N LYS A 83 -11.82 16.56 17.86
CA LYS A 83 -11.98 15.56 18.93
C LYS A 83 -13.32 14.83 18.80
N GLY A 84 -13.27 13.50 18.88
CA GLY A 84 -14.42 12.62 18.74
C GLY A 84 -14.68 12.13 17.31
N ASP A 85 -14.02 12.67 16.29
CA ASP A 85 -14.10 12.12 14.94
C ASP A 85 -13.50 10.71 14.90
N ARG A 86 -14.13 9.82 14.13
CA ARG A 86 -13.55 8.53 13.75
C ARG A 86 -12.64 8.74 12.54
N ILE A 87 -11.39 8.31 12.67
CA ILE A 87 -10.41 8.39 11.59
C ILE A 87 -9.64 7.08 11.46
N CYS A 88 -9.15 6.82 10.26
CA CYS A 88 -8.20 5.75 9.97
C CYS A 88 -7.09 6.29 9.07
N GLY A 89 -6.02 5.53 8.93
CA GLY A 89 -4.99 5.90 7.98
C GLY A 89 -3.61 5.32 8.22
N PRO A 90 -2.65 5.80 7.43
CA PRO A 90 -1.27 5.33 7.45
C PRO A 90 -0.50 5.88 8.67
N VAL A 91 0.38 5.04 9.20
CA VAL A 91 1.39 5.39 10.22
C VAL A 91 2.77 4.95 9.72
N ASN A 92 3.80 5.78 9.94
CA ASN A 92 5.18 5.40 9.69
C ASN A 92 5.69 4.50 10.83
N GLY A 93 5.15 3.28 10.94
CA GLY A 93 5.58 2.34 11.97
C GLY A 93 7.05 1.96 11.83
N SER A 94 7.73 1.73 12.96
CA SER A 94 9.15 1.37 12.98
C SER A 94 10.08 2.45 12.42
N ASN A 95 9.67 3.71 12.52
CA ASN A 95 10.44 4.87 12.08
C ASN A 95 11.71 5.09 12.93
N ALA A 96 12.88 4.82 12.36
CA ALA A 96 14.19 5.07 12.98
C ALA A 96 14.42 6.51 13.46
N LEU A 97 13.65 7.48 12.94
CA LEU A 97 13.76 8.89 13.32
C LEU A 97 12.84 9.28 14.49
N ARG A 98 11.86 8.44 14.84
CA ARG A 98 10.94 8.65 15.97
C ARG A 98 10.52 7.32 16.59
N GLU A 99 11.09 7.03 17.75
CA GLU A 99 10.92 5.73 18.45
C GLU A 99 9.47 5.35 18.80
N ILE A 100 8.57 6.32 18.87
CA ILE A 100 7.16 6.15 19.26
C ILE A 100 6.18 6.17 18.08
N ASP A 101 6.67 6.19 16.84
CA ASP A 101 5.81 6.06 15.67
C ASP A 101 5.45 4.57 15.47
N GLY A 102 4.19 4.23 15.70
CA GLY A 102 3.67 2.88 15.46
C GLY A 102 2.19 2.76 15.80
N ALA A 103 1.42 2.15 14.92
CA ALA A 103 -0.03 2.00 15.04
C ALA A 103 -0.46 1.01 16.14
N PHE A 104 0.41 0.06 16.51
CA PHE A 104 0.08 -1.00 17.46
C PHE A 104 0.20 -0.51 18.91
N ALA A 105 -0.54 0.55 19.25
CA ALA A 105 -0.67 1.09 20.58
C ALA A 105 -2.08 1.58 20.86
N LYS A 106 -2.47 1.72 22.15
CA LYS A 106 -3.80 2.21 22.53
C LYS A 106 -4.00 3.70 22.23
N TYR A 107 -2.92 4.48 22.31
CA TYR A 107 -2.87 5.87 21.88
C TYR A 107 -1.66 6.09 20.99
N ILE A 108 -1.86 6.78 19.87
CA ILE A 108 -0.83 7.05 18.87
C ILE A 108 -0.87 8.51 18.43
N ALA A 109 0.27 9.05 18.03
CA ALA A 109 0.35 10.32 17.32
C ALA A 109 0.51 10.05 15.82
N VAL A 110 -0.29 10.70 14.98
CA VAL A 110 -0.31 10.47 13.54
C VAL A 110 -0.18 11.78 12.78
N LYS A 111 0.51 11.77 11.63
CA LYS A 111 0.61 12.93 10.74
C LYS A 111 -0.76 13.28 10.18
N GLY A 112 -1.28 14.48 10.45
CA GLY A 112 -2.70 14.80 10.31
C GLY A 112 -3.23 14.74 8.88
N ASP A 113 -2.66 15.50 7.95
CA ASP A 113 -3.28 15.71 6.64
C ASP A 113 -3.18 14.52 5.66
N VAL A 114 -2.55 13.41 6.08
CA VAL A 114 -2.57 12.13 5.36
C VAL A 114 -3.61 11.14 5.90
N GLN A 115 -4.32 11.49 6.99
CA GLN A 115 -5.39 10.65 7.56
C GLN A 115 -6.72 10.79 6.80
N ILE A 116 -7.61 9.83 7.05
CA ILE A 116 -8.90 9.66 6.39
C ILE A 116 -10.00 9.70 7.46
N LYS A 117 -11.05 10.50 7.26
CA LYS A 117 -12.27 10.39 8.08
C LYS A 117 -12.94 9.06 7.77
N THR A 118 -13.21 8.26 8.79
CA THR A 118 -13.86 6.97 8.63
C THR A 118 -15.31 7.17 8.18
N PRO A 119 -15.75 6.55 7.08
CA PRO A 119 -17.15 6.55 6.68
C PRO A 119 -18.06 5.93 7.76
N ASP A 120 -19.24 6.51 7.97
CA ASP A 120 -20.19 6.04 8.99
C ASP A 120 -20.73 4.62 8.72
N ASN A 121 -20.65 4.16 7.47
CA ASN A 121 -21.17 2.88 7.03
C ASN A 121 -20.18 1.72 7.14
N ILE A 122 -18.98 1.93 7.69
CA ILE A 122 -17.98 0.88 7.91
C ILE A 122 -17.54 0.81 9.37
N SER A 123 -17.17 -0.38 9.83
CA SER A 123 -16.62 -0.61 11.17
C SER A 123 -15.18 -0.08 11.28
N ASP A 124 -14.65 0.00 12.50
CA ASP A 124 -13.25 0.38 12.70
C ASP A 124 -12.30 -0.70 12.17
N GLU A 125 -12.67 -1.98 12.25
CA GLU A 125 -11.91 -3.10 11.68
C GLU A 125 -11.83 -3.01 10.15
N GLU A 126 -12.93 -2.68 9.48
CA GLU A 126 -12.94 -2.43 8.03
C GLU A 126 -12.12 -1.18 7.69
N ALA A 127 -12.28 -0.10 8.46
CA ALA A 127 -11.57 1.16 8.25
C ALA A 127 -10.05 1.03 8.44
N ALA A 128 -9.60 0.20 9.38
CA ALA A 128 -8.19 -0.05 9.64
C ALA A 128 -7.47 -0.69 8.44
N THR A 129 -8.20 -1.32 7.51
CA THR A 129 -7.61 -1.89 6.28
C THR A 129 -7.26 -0.84 5.22
N LEU A 130 -7.69 0.41 5.39
CA LEU A 130 -7.63 1.43 4.34
C LEU A 130 -6.29 2.18 4.28
N GLY A 131 -5.56 2.32 5.38
CA GLY A 131 -4.42 3.25 5.50
C GLY A 131 -3.36 3.04 4.42
N ILE A 132 -2.52 2.00 4.56
CA ILE A 132 -1.49 1.65 3.58
C ILE A 132 -2.11 1.35 2.21
N ALA A 133 -3.25 0.67 2.16
CA ALA A 133 -3.87 0.26 0.90
C ALA A 133 -4.21 1.46 0.00
N VAL A 134 -4.93 2.44 0.54
CA VAL A 134 -5.34 3.64 -0.20
C VAL A 134 -4.13 4.50 -0.56
N THR A 135 -3.16 4.67 0.34
CA THR A 135 -1.95 5.45 0.03
C THR A 135 -1.11 4.80 -1.05
N THR A 136 -0.94 3.48 -0.98
CA THR A 136 -0.11 2.72 -1.91
C THR A 136 -0.74 2.67 -3.30
N VAL A 137 -2.07 2.54 -3.39
CA VAL A 137 -2.80 2.75 -4.65
C VAL A 137 -2.60 4.18 -5.17
N GLY A 138 -2.68 5.17 -4.28
CA GLY A 138 -2.45 6.58 -4.58
C GLY A 138 -1.11 6.83 -5.29
N GLN A 139 -0.04 6.30 -4.71
CA GLN A 139 1.32 6.42 -5.24
C GLN A 139 1.55 5.54 -6.47
N GLY A 140 1.06 4.30 -6.46
CA GLY A 140 1.27 3.32 -7.52
C GLY A 140 0.50 3.66 -8.80
N LEU A 141 -0.83 3.70 -8.71
CA LEU A 141 -1.67 3.88 -9.89
C LEU A 141 -1.64 5.31 -10.40
N TYR A 142 -1.72 6.32 -9.52
CA TYR A 142 -1.88 7.71 -9.96
C TYR A 142 -0.55 8.47 -10.06
N GLN A 143 0.31 8.44 -9.04
CA GLN A 143 1.57 9.18 -9.12
C GLN A 143 2.59 8.50 -10.05
N THR A 144 2.68 7.17 -10.01
CA THR A 144 3.73 6.42 -10.73
C THR A 144 3.29 6.01 -12.13
N LEU A 145 2.10 5.43 -12.25
CA LEU A 145 1.55 4.95 -13.52
C LEU A 145 0.67 5.98 -14.24
N ASN A 146 0.37 7.12 -13.62
CA ASN A 146 -0.39 8.24 -14.21
C ASN A 146 -1.79 7.85 -14.71
N LEU A 147 -2.46 6.94 -14.00
CA LEU A 147 -3.88 6.70 -14.24
C LEU A 147 -4.67 7.98 -13.93
N PRO A 148 -5.75 8.28 -14.67
CA PRO A 148 -6.72 9.28 -14.26
C PRO A 148 -7.33 8.90 -12.90
N LEU A 149 -7.70 9.91 -12.12
CA LEU A 149 -8.34 9.67 -10.83
C LEU A 149 -9.75 9.06 -11.02
N PRO A 150 -10.25 8.28 -10.06
CA PRO A 150 -11.62 7.77 -10.05
C PRO A 150 -12.71 8.84 -10.20
N THR A 151 -12.42 10.08 -9.80
CA THR A 151 -13.35 11.23 -9.93
C THR A 151 -13.35 11.84 -11.32
N SER A 152 -12.46 11.41 -12.22
CA SER A 152 -12.36 11.86 -13.61
C SER A 152 -11.84 10.71 -14.49
N PRO A 153 -12.57 9.58 -14.54
CA PRO A 153 -12.09 8.36 -15.20
C PRO A 153 -11.95 8.55 -16.71
N THR A 154 -11.13 7.70 -17.35
CA THR A 154 -11.07 7.68 -18.81
C THR A 154 -12.39 7.20 -19.40
N THR A 155 -12.78 7.80 -20.53
CA THR A 155 -13.95 7.41 -21.32
C THR A 155 -13.56 6.89 -22.70
N ALA A 156 -12.30 6.49 -22.87
CA ALA A 156 -11.79 5.96 -24.13
C ALA A 156 -12.50 4.65 -24.53
N SER A 157 -12.67 4.45 -25.83
CA SER A 157 -13.24 3.23 -26.41
C SER A 157 -12.37 2.75 -27.58
N PRO A 158 -11.70 1.60 -27.48
CA PRO A 158 -11.70 0.68 -26.34
C PRO A 158 -11.05 1.27 -25.08
N ALA A 159 -11.44 0.77 -23.92
CA ALA A 159 -10.83 1.16 -22.65
C ALA A 159 -9.34 0.75 -22.61
N PRO A 160 -8.43 1.59 -22.09
CA PRO A 160 -7.05 1.19 -21.89
C PRO A 160 -6.98 0.03 -20.90
N THR A 161 -6.00 -0.86 -21.11
CA THR A 161 -5.82 -2.06 -20.27
C THR A 161 -4.67 -1.89 -19.30
N ILE A 162 -4.85 -2.35 -18.07
CA ILE A 162 -3.78 -2.49 -17.07
C ILE A 162 -3.75 -3.92 -16.53
N LEU A 163 -2.54 -4.43 -16.31
CA LEU A 163 -2.30 -5.69 -15.61
C LEU A 163 -2.04 -5.44 -14.12
N ILE A 164 -2.83 -6.06 -13.24
CA ILE A 164 -2.59 -6.13 -11.80
C ILE A 164 -2.01 -7.51 -11.47
N TYR A 165 -0.70 -7.60 -11.32
CA TYR A 165 -0.04 -8.87 -11.00
C TYR A 165 -0.07 -9.14 -9.49
N GLY A 166 -0.54 -10.33 -9.09
CA GLY A 166 -0.79 -10.63 -7.68
C GLY A 166 -2.11 -10.05 -7.17
N GLY A 167 -3.18 -10.19 -7.96
CA GLY A 167 -4.50 -9.59 -7.75
C GLY A 167 -5.19 -9.98 -6.42
N SER A 168 -4.83 -11.11 -5.80
CA SER A 168 -5.38 -11.54 -4.50
C SER A 168 -4.59 -11.03 -3.29
N THR A 169 -3.55 -10.21 -3.48
CA THR A 169 -2.90 -9.50 -2.38
C THR A 169 -3.77 -8.32 -1.92
N ALA A 170 -3.55 -7.78 -0.72
CA ALA A 170 -4.27 -6.58 -0.24
C ALA A 170 -4.14 -5.38 -1.22
N MET A 171 -2.95 -5.22 -1.81
CA MET A 171 -2.72 -4.19 -2.84
C MET A 171 -3.38 -4.56 -4.16
N GLY A 172 -3.36 -5.84 -4.55
CA GLY A 172 -4.02 -6.33 -5.76
C GLY A 172 -5.52 -6.11 -5.76
N ILE A 173 -6.22 -6.49 -4.67
CA ILE A 173 -7.68 -6.31 -4.57
C ILE A 173 -8.08 -4.83 -4.57
N SER A 174 -7.23 -3.97 -3.99
CA SER A 174 -7.43 -2.52 -4.02
C SER A 174 -7.16 -1.98 -5.43
N GLY A 175 -6.05 -2.38 -6.04
CA GLY A 175 -5.63 -1.97 -7.38
C GLY A 175 -6.65 -2.31 -8.46
N ILE A 176 -7.26 -3.49 -8.39
CA ILE A 176 -8.34 -3.90 -9.31
C ILE A 176 -9.51 -2.92 -9.23
N GLN A 177 -10.03 -2.67 -8.03
CA GLN A 177 -11.20 -1.80 -7.83
C GLN A 177 -10.90 -0.37 -8.29
N TYR A 178 -9.76 0.19 -7.89
CA TYR A 178 -9.38 1.56 -8.24
C TYR A 178 -9.06 1.73 -9.73
N ALA A 179 -8.44 0.74 -10.38
CA ALA A 179 -8.22 0.76 -11.82
C ALA A 179 -9.56 0.70 -12.59
N LYS A 180 -10.52 -0.13 -12.15
CA LYS A 180 -11.86 -0.15 -12.74
C LYS A 180 -12.60 1.17 -12.55
N LEU A 181 -12.55 1.75 -11.35
CA LEU A 181 -13.12 3.08 -11.09
C LEU A 181 -12.46 4.18 -11.94
N SER A 182 -11.21 3.98 -12.37
CA SER A 182 -10.50 4.90 -13.27
C SER A 182 -10.82 4.69 -14.75
N GLY A 183 -11.70 3.73 -15.09
CA GLY A 183 -12.17 3.46 -16.46
C GLY A 183 -11.34 2.44 -17.25
N TYR A 184 -10.49 1.65 -16.59
CA TYR A 184 -9.61 0.70 -17.27
C TYR A 184 -10.28 -0.67 -17.48
N ARG A 185 -9.84 -1.40 -18.51
CA ARG A 185 -9.94 -2.86 -18.52
C ARG A 185 -8.85 -3.43 -17.62
N VAL A 186 -9.21 -4.31 -16.71
CA VAL A 186 -8.31 -4.87 -15.70
C VAL A 186 -8.08 -6.34 -15.98
N VAL A 187 -6.84 -6.68 -16.31
CA VAL A 187 -6.34 -8.06 -16.31
C VAL A 187 -5.65 -8.31 -14.98
N ALA A 188 -5.92 -9.43 -14.32
CA ALA A 188 -5.30 -9.78 -13.05
C ALA A 188 -4.63 -11.17 -13.10
N THR A 189 -3.70 -11.42 -12.18
CA THR A 189 -3.16 -12.77 -11.94
C THR A 189 -3.41 -13.21 -10.50
N SER A 190 -3.76 -14.49 -10.30
CA SER A 190 -3.89 -15.09 -8.97
C SER A 190 -3.86 -16.61 -9.06
N SER A 191 -4.00 -17.31 -7.93
CA SER A 191 -4.35 -18.73 -7.94
C SER A 191 -5.83 -18.94 -8.29
N PRO A 192 -6.20 -20.04 -8.98
CA PRO A 192 -7.56 -20.26 -9.49
C PRO A 192 -8.69 -20.11 -8.47
N HIS A 193 -8.46 -20.50 -7.21
CA HIS A 193 -9.47 -20.42 -6.15
C HIS A 193 -9.91 -18.98 -5.81
N ASN A 194 -9.18 -17.95 -6.25
CA ASN A 194 -9.55 -16.55 -6.05
C ASN A 194 -10.22 -15.90 -7.27
N PHE A 195 -10.38 -16.61 -8.39
CA PHE A 195 -10.81 -15.97 -9.64
C PHE A 195 -12.19 -15.33 -9.52
N ASP A 196 -13.17 -16.07 -9.01
CA ASP A 196 -14.54 -15.55 -8.82
C ASP A 196 -14.55 -14.31 -7.92
N TYR A 197 -13.74 -14.32 -6.86
CA TYR A 197 -13.59 -13.18 -5.97
C TYR A 197 -13.00 -11.97 -6.71
N LEU A 198 -11.90 -12.13 -7.46
CA LEU A 198 -11.28 -11.02 -8.19
C LEU A 198 -12.18 -10.47 -9.31
N THR A 199 -12.94 -11.33 -9.98
CA THR A 199 -13.97 -10.91 -10.94
C THR A 199 -15.08 -10.11 -10.25
N SER A 200 -15.51 -10.51 -9.04
CA SER A 200 -16.49 -9.75 -8.25
C SER A 200 -16.00 -8.36 -7.83
N LEU A 201 -14.67 -8.18 -7.72
CA LEU A 201 -14.03 -6.89 -7.46
C LEU A 201 -13.82 -6.04 -8.73
N GLY A 202 -14.08 -6.62 -9.90
CA GLY A 202 -14.05 -5.93 -11.18
C GLY A 202 -12.93 -6.33 -12.14
N ALA A 203 -12.12 -7.35 -11.84
CA ALA A 203 -11.20 -7.88 -12.85
C ALA A 203 -11.98 -8.41 -14.06
N ASP A 204 -11.65 -7.96 -15.27
CA ASP A 204 -12.30 -8.40 -16.51
C ASP A 204 -11.80 -9.79 -16.91
N GLU A 205 -10.52 -10.08 -16.66
CA GLU A 205 -9.90 -11.38 -16.89
C GLU A 205 -8.93 -11.71 -15.75
N VAL A 206 -8.87 -12.99 -15.36
CA VAL A 206 -7.96 -13.48 -14.32
C VAL A 206 -7.20 -14.69 -14.84
N TYR A 207 -5.88 -14.66 -14.70
CA TYR A 207 -4.98 -15.72 -15.16
C TYR A 207 -4.27 -16.41 -14.00
N ASP A 208 -4.01 -17.72 -14.14
CA ASP A 208 -3.19 -18.45 -13.18
C ASP A 208 -1.73 -18.06 -13.40
N TYR A 209 -1.13 -17.38 -12.42
CA TYR A 209 0.27 -16.98 -12.51
C TYR A 209 1.24 -18.17 -12.58
N LYS A 210 0.80 -19.38 -12.21
CA LYS A 210 1.58 -20.61 -12.33
C LYS A 210 1.51 -21.24 -13.71
N SER A 211 0.63 -20.77 -14.60
CA SER A 211 0.60 -21.26 -15.98
C SER A 211 1.94 -20.95 -16.67
N PRO A 212 2.59 -21.92 -17.31
CA PRO A 212 3.86 -21.69 -18.01
C PRO A 212 3.72 -20.72 -19.19
N THR A 213 2.50 -20.51 -19.70
CA THR A 213 2.18 -19.62 -20.81
C THR A 213 1.55 -18.29 -20.37
N VAL A 214 1.43 -18.03 -19.07
CA VAL A 214 0.65 -16.88 -18.54
C VAL A 214 1.01 -15.55 -19.22
N SER A 215 2.29 -15.26 -19.40
CA SER A 215 2.73 -14.01 -20.04
C SER A 215 2.35 -13.95 -21.52
N GLU A 216 2.42 -15.07 -22.23
CA GLU A 216 2.06 -15.15 -23.65
C GLU A 216 0.55 -15.04 -23.84
N ASP A 217 -0.20 -15.69 -22.96
CA ASP A 217 -1.66 -15.66 -22.95
C ASP A 217 -2.18 -14.24 -22.71
N ILE A 218 -1.63 -13.53 -21.70
CA ILE A 218 -1.99 -12.12 -21.41
C ILE A 218 -1.62 -11.21 -22.59
N ARG A 219 -0.41 -11.35 -23.14
CA ARG A 219 0.03 -10.52 -24.28
C ARG A 219 -0.85 -10.75 -25.51
N LYS A 220 -1.23 -12.01 -25.78
CA LYS A 220 -2.16 -12.37 -26.86
C LYS A 220 -3.56 -11.80 -26.61
N ALA A 221 -4.10 -11.93 -25.40
CA ALA A 221 -5.42 -11.42 -25.03
C ALA A 221 -5.52 -9.88 -25.06
N THR A 222 -4.37 -9.21 -25.02
CA THR A 222 -4.24 -7.77 -25.14
C THR A 222 -3.72 -7.32 -26.51
N ASN A 223 -3.66 -8.23 -27.50
CA ASN A 223 -3.20 -7.96 -28.86
C ASN A 223 -1.80 -7.31 -28.94
N ASP A 224 -0.90 -7.63 -27.99
CA ASP A 224 0.41 -6.98 -27.85
C ASP A 224 0.34 -5.46 -27.60
N GLU A 225 -0.78 -4.95 -27.08
CA GLU A 225 -1.00 -3.52 -26.79
C GLU A 225 -0.92 -3.16 -25.30
N LEU A 226 -0.70 -4.14 -24.41
CA LEU A 226 -0.59 -3.89 -22.98
C LEU A 226 0.71 -3.14 -22.64
N THR A 227 0.59 -1.91 -22.14
CA THR A 227 1.74 -1.04 -21.81
C THR A 227 1.84 -0.68 -20.33
N LEU A 228 0.85 -1.05 -19.51
CA LEU A 228 0.81 -0.71 -18.08
C LEU A 228 0.61 -1.97 -17.23
N ALA A 229 1.44 -2.09 -16.20
CA ALA A 229 1.28 -3.10 -15.18
C ALA A 229 1.61 -2.57 -13.79
N TRP A 230 0.89 -3.06 -12.78
CA TRP A 230 1.23 -2.87 -11.37
C TRP A 230 1.52 -4.24 -10.75
N ASP A 231 2.78 -4.43 -10.33
CA ASP A 231 3.26 -5.67 -9.73
C ASP A 231 3.18 -5.59 -8.20
N CYS A 232 2.12 -6.18 -7.65
CA CYS A 232 1.87 -6.22 -6.22
C CYS A 232 2.68 -7.31 -5.48
N GLN A 233 3.55 -8.06 -6.16
CA GLN A 233 4.49 -8.99 -5.54
C GLN A 233 5.91 -8.42 -5.49
N SER A 234 6.34 -7.78 -6.59
CA SER A 234 7.63 -7.10 -6.70
C SER A 234 8.84 -8.00 -6.39
N THR A 235 8.83 -9.23 -6.90
CA THR A 235 10.01 -10.09 -6.96
C THR A 235 10.64 -10.01 -8.35
N SER A 236 11.88 -10.50 -8.49
CA SER A 236 12.53 -10.60 -9.81
C SER A 236 11.72 -11.49 -10.76
N GLU A 237 11.15 -12.59 -10.24
CA GLU A 237 10.34 -13.53 -11.02
C GLU A 237 9.02 -12.90 -11.47
N SER A 238 8.31 -12.20 -10.58
CA SER A 238 7.06 -11.52 -10.95
C SER A 238 7.31 -10.44 -11.99
N ALA A 239 8.35 -9.61 -11.81
CA ALA A 239 8.67 -8.56 -12.77
C ALA A 239 9.08 -9.10 -14.14
N VAL A 240 9.78 -10.24 -14.20
CA VAL A 240 10.10 -10.93 -15.47
C VAL A 240 8.83 -11.44 -16.14
N LEU A 241 7.90 -12.05 -15.40
CA LEU A 241 6.62 -12.52 -15.95
C LEU A 241 5.77 -11.36 -16.47
N VAL A 242 5.72 -10.25 -15.73
CA VAL A 242 5.02 -9.03 -16.14
C VAL A 242 5.66 -8.40 -17.37
N ALA A 243 6.98 -8.27 -17.41
CA ALA A 243 7.70 -7.69 -18.55
C ALA A 243 7.50 -8.49 -19.85
N LYS A 244 7.41 -9.81 -19.75
CA LYS A 244 7.03 -10.69 -20.86
C LYS A 244 5.57 -10.50 -21.28
N ALA A 245 4.66 -10.18 -20.35
CA ALA A 245 3.25 -9.97 -20.64
C ALA A 245 2.96 -8.62 -21.32
N LEU A 246 3.80 -7.60 -21.04
CA LEU A 246 3.74 -6.30 -21.71
C LEU A 246 4.09 -6.39 -23.20
N SER A 247 3.70 -5.35 -23.94
CA SER A 247 3.91 -5.22 -25.38
C SER A 247 5.37 -5.46 -25.77
N SER A 248 5.59 -6.36 -26.72
CA SER A 248 6.91 -6.65 -27.28
C SER A 248 7.40 -5.54 -28.22
N THR A 249 6.46 -4.79 -28.80
CA THR A 249 6.72 -3.74 -29.78
C THR A 249 6.79 -2.35 -29.15
N GLN A 250 5.86 -2.03 -28.25
CA GLN A 250 5.78 -0.72 -27.59
C GLN A 250 6.53 -0.66 -26.26
N GLY A 251 6.77 -1.80 -25.60
CA GLY A 251 7.26 -1.84 -24.23
C GLY A 251 6.18 -1.48 -23.23
N GLY A 252 6.56 -0.76 -22.17
CA GLY A 252 5.60 -0.33 -21.17
C GLY A 252 6.25 0.06 -19.84
N VAL A 253 5.41 0.27 -18.83
CA VAL A 253 5.84 0.63 -17.48
C VAL A 253 5.29 -0.39 -16.48
N ILE A 254 6.18 -0.91 -15.65
CA ILE A 254 5.85 -1.71 -14.46
C ILE A 254 5.99 -0.81 -13.23
N GLY A 255 4.89 -0.63 -12.51
CA GLY A 255 4.89 -0.09 -11.16
C GLY A 255 5.20 -1.19 -10.16
N THR A 256 6.17 -1.02 -9.27
CA THR A 256 6.50 -1.98 -8.20
C THR A 256 6.37 -1.38 -6.81
N LEU A 257 6.11 -2.24 -5.83
CA LEU A 257 6.01 -1.90 -4.40
C LEU A 257 7.33 -2.09 -3.65
N LEU A 258 8.25 -2.86 -4.22
CA LEU A 258 9.58 -3.14 -3.69
C LEU A 258 10.63 -2.95 -4.80
N PRO A 259 11.92 -2.79 -4.44
CA PRO A 259 13.01 -2.76 -5.41
C PRO A 259 13.08 -4.09 -6.17
N VAL A 260 13.23 -3.98 -7.49
CA VAL A 260 13.47 -5.12 -8.37
C VAL A 260 14.71 -4.82 -9.22
N ASP A 261 15.51 -5.84 -9.51
CA ASP A 261 16.62 -5.69 -10.44
C ASP A 261 16.11 -5.37 -11.85
N LYS A 262 16.40 -4.17 -12.34
CA LYS A 262 15.97 -3.74 -13.67
C LYS A 262 16.66 -4.53 -14.79
N LYS A 263 17.82 -5.13 -14.53
CA LYS A 263 18.56 -5.91 -15.54
C LYS A 263 17.76 -7.12 -16.00
N VAL A 264 17.20 -7.90 -15.08
CA VAL A 264 16.42 -9.09 -15.44
C VAL A 264 15.16 -8.75 -16.24
N VAL A 265 14.58 -7.56 -16.01
CA VAL A 265 13.46 -7.04 -16.81
C VAL A 265 13.93 -6.68 -18.22
N LYS A 266 15.04 -5.94 -18.34
CA LYS A 266 15.58 -5.50 -19.63
C LYS A 266 16.09 -6.67 -20.49
N GLU A 267 16.52 -7.76 -19.88
CA GLU A 267 16.91 -8.99 -20.59
C GLU A 267 15.74 -9.66 -21.33
N VAL A 268 14.51 -9.52 -20.82
CA VAL A 268 13.32 -10.14 -21.44
C VAL A 268 12.48 -9.16 -22.24
N ASN A 269 12.53 -7.87 -21.93
CA ASN A 269 11.91 -6.80 -22.69
C ASN A 269 12.66 -5.47 -22.45
N ASP A 270 13.55 -5.11 -23.38
CA ASP A 270 14.42 -3.94 -23.29
C ASP A 270 13.67 -2.59 -23.33
N LYS A 271 12.44 -2.60 -23.83
CA LYS A 271 11.54 -1.43 -23.92
C LYS A 271 10.71 -1.19 -22.65
N VAL A 272 10.77 -2.09 -21.66
CA VAL A 272 10.00 -1.95 -20.42
C VAL A 272 10.78 -1.15 -19.38
N GLU A 273 10.12 -0.16 -18.79
CA GLU A 273 10.63 0.62 -17.66
C GLU A 273 10.04 0.13 -16.34
N VAL A 274 10.86 0.14 -15.29
CA VAL A 274 10.42 -0.21 -13.93
C VAL A 274 10.47 1.05 -13.05
N LYS A 275 9.33 1.39 -12.46
CA LYS A 275 9.18 2.51 -11.52
C LYS A 275 8.67 2.00 -10.18
N MET A 276 9.40 2.28 -9.12
CA MET A 276 9.03 1.87 -7.77
C MET A 276 8.26 2.99 -7.07
N SER A 277 7.19 2.64 -6.37
CA SER A 277 6.53 3.51 -5.40
C SER A 277 6.93 3.09 -3.99
N LEU A 278 7.21 4.04 -3.12
CA LEU A 278 7.57 3.77 -1.73
C LEU A 278 6.60 4.44 -0.78
N TYR A 279 5.88 3.62 -0.01
CA TYR A 279 4.87 4.02 0.96
C TYR A 279 5.28 5.24 1.79
N TYR A 280 6.46 5.20 2.42
CA TYR A 280 6.95 6.22 3.34
C TYR A 280 7.04 7.64 2.75
N THR A 281 7.10 7.77 1.43
CA THR A 281 7.10 9.09 0.77
C THR A 281 5.79 9.86 0.97
N VAL A 282 4.69 9.19 1.35
CA VAL A 282 3.37 9.82 1.57
C VAL A 282 3.41 10.86 2.69
N PHE A 283 4.28 10.70 3.68
CA PHE A 283 4.36 11.59 4.83
C PHE A 283 5.00 12.93 4.52
N GLY A 284 5.72 13.06 3.38
CA GLY A 284 6.47 14.27 3.05
C GLY A 284 7.59 14.59 4.02
N GLU A 285 8.05 13.60 4.79
CA GLU A 285 9.11 13.71 5.80
C GLU A 285 10.31 12.84 5.40
N GLU A 286 11.47 13.09 6.02
CA GLU A 286 12.62 12.19 5.91
C GLU A 286 12.27 10.80 6.47
N PHE A 287 12.80 9.75 5.84
CA PHE A 287 12.60 8.37 6.29
C PHE A 287 13.88 7.55 6.08
N GLY A 288 14.10 6.58 6.97
CA GLY A 288 15.11 5.55 6.77
C GLY A 288 14.62 4.47 5.80
N TYR A 289 15.51 3.92 4.98
CA TYR A 289 15.20 2.82 4.07
C TYR A 289 16.30 1.75 4.12
N PHE A 290 15.91 0.48 3.98
CA PHE A 290 16.79 -0.70 4.05
C PHE A 290 17.60 -0.98 2.78
#